data_AF-A0A7K0N9W2-F1
#
_entry.id   AF-A0A7K0N9W2-F1
#
_cell.length_a   1.000
_cell.length_b   1.000
_cell.length_c   1.000
_cell.angle_alpha   90.00
_cell.angle_beta   90.00
_cell.angle_gamma   90.00
#
_symmetry.space_group_name_H-M   'P 1'
#
loop_
_entity.id
_entity.type
_entity.pdbx_description
1 polymer ?
#
loop_
_entity_poly.entity_id
_entity_poly.type
_entity_poly.pdbx_seq_one_letter_code
_entity_poly.pdbx_strand_id
1 'polypeptide(L)'
;MLSLLAINWEPELRGIVIVAIAAGVLIGGTYLVVGTNLGARLGFLIVLAGLFGWMATMGAIWWTYGIGLKGREPTWQPAEPVTIVREASLLNNAEILELPLTLTGDIANDASKTSAALQSEGWLLLEESDPRRGQAVAASDEIIQREAEELVAGEYLSLAVYDKGGERWPKINESLDFVAFFHKPHFALVEVAPVLPQRTEPGRAPARPVVDTTQPHRYIHMVRDLGSKRQPAIFITIGSSIIFLLLCRILHRRDLNLQQNLNEQSPAKA
;
A
#
# COMPACT_ATOMS: atom_id res chain seq x y z
N MET A 1 26.63 3.31 -27.59
CA MET A 1 27.26 2.01 -27.27
C MET A 1 27.68 2.02 -25.80
N LEU A 2 26.73 1.75 -24.89
CA LEU A 2 26.95 1.45 -23.45
C LEU A 2 25.57 1.19 -22.80
N SER A 3 24.91 0.12 -23.23
CA SER A 3 23.77 -0.49 -22.51
C SER A 3 24.17 -1.85 -21.91
N LEU A 4 25.42 -1.97 -21.44
CA LEU A 4 25.99 -3.25 -21.04
C LEU A 4 25.72 -3.65 -19.58
N LEU A 5 24.93 -2.86 -18.83
CA LEU A 5 24.61 -3.12 -17.41
C LEU A 5 23.15 -2.79 -17.03
N ALA A 6 22.24 -2.73 -18.01
CA ALA A 6 20.81 -2.73 -17.69
C ALA A 6 20.38 -4.20 -17.49
N ILE A 7 20.28 -4.63 -16.24
CA ILE A 7 19.62 -5.91 -15.90
C ILE A 7 18.13 -5.69 -16.13
N ASN A 8 17.71 -5.86 -17.38
CA ASN A 8 16.30 -5.89 -17.74
C ASN A 8 15.79 -7.31 -17.48
N TRP A 9 14.68 -7.45 -16.76
CA TRP A 9 14.09 -8.76 -16.50
C TRP A 9 13.38 -9.25 -17.75
N GLU A 10 14.01 -10.17 -18.47
CA GLU A 10 13.43 -10.87 -19.62
C GLU A 10 12.91 -12.24 -19.12
N PRO A 11 11.57 -12.48 -19.07
CA PRO A 11 10.98 -13.76 -18.64
C PRO A 11 11.29 -14.95 -19.56
N GLU A 12 12.05 -14.73 -20.62
CA GLU A 12 12.48 -15.72 -21.60
C GLU A 12 13.54 -16.67 -21.01
N LEU A 13 14.31 -17.34 -21.89
CA LEU A 13 15.35 -18.30 -21.51
C LEU A 13 16.34 -17.75 -20.49
N ARG A 14 16.70 -16.46 -20.58
CA ARG A 14 17.65 -15.82 -19.68
C ARG A 14 17.12 -15.79 -18.24
N GLY A 15 15.87 -15.37 -18.03
CA GLY A 15 15.25 -15.33 -16.71
C GLY A 15 15.18 -16.72 -16.08
N ILE A 16 14.77 -17.73 -16.85
CA ILE A 16 14.69 -19.12 -16.39
C ILE A 16 16.08 -19.65 -16.00
N VAL A 17 17.11 -19.40 -16.83
CA VAL A 17 18.48 -19.83 -16.56
C VAL A 17 19.04 -19.18 -15.30
N ILE A 18 18.79 -17.88 -15.09
CA ILE A 18 19.23 -17.17 -13.88
C ILE A 18 18.59 -17.77 -12.63
N VAL A 19 17.27 -18.03 -12.65
CA VAL A 19 16.57 -18.64 -11.51
C VAL A 19 17.08 -20.06 -11.25
N ALA A 20 17.30 -20.85 -12.30
CA ALA A 20 17.84 -22.20 -12.18
C ALA A 20 19.26 -22.22 -11.59
N ILE A 21 20.13 -21.32 -12.04
CA ILE A 21 21.49 -21.16 -11.48
C ILE A 21 21.40 -20.69 -10.02
N ALA A 22 20.56 -19.71 -9.71
CA ALA A 22 20.39 -19.22 -8.35
C ALA A 22 19.90 -20.34 -7.40
N ALA A 23 18.90 -21.12 -7.81
CA ALA A 23 18.42 -22.26 -7.03
C ALA A 23 19.49 -23.36 -6.88
N GLY A 24 20.20 -23.68 -7.96
CA GLY A 24 21.27 -24.68 -7.97
C GLY A 24 22.45 -24.29 -7.08
N VAL A 25 22.88 -23.02 -7.12
CA VAL A 25 23.99 -22.51 -6.31
C VAL A 25 23.57 -22.35 -4.85
N LEU A 26 22.43 -21.72 -4.59
CA LEU A 26 21.98 -21.42 -3.23
C LEU A 26 21.54 -22.67 -2.47
N ILE A 27 20.68 -23.51 -3.06
CA ILE A 27 20.15 -24.70 -2.38
C ILE A 27 21.07 -25.90 -2.62
N GLY A 28 21.45 -26.12 -3.89
CA GLY A 28 22.28 -27.25 -4.28
C GLY A 28 23.71 -27.15 -3.73
N GLY A 29 24.32 -25.96 -3.74
CA GLY A 29 25.65 -25.74 -3.17
C GLY A 29 25.68 -26.04 -1.66
N THR A 30 24.73 -25.49 -0.90
CA THR A 30 24.61 -25.80 0.54
C THR A 30 24.34 -27.28 0.78
N TYR A 31 23.51 -27.93 -0.06
CA TYR A 31 23.28 -29.37 0.04
C TYR A 31 24.53 -30.20 -0.22
N LEU A 32 25.34 -29.88 -1.22
CA LEU A 32 26.58 -30.61 -1.49
C LEU A 32 27.56 -30.53 -0.33
N VAL A 33 27.69 -29.36 0.32
CA VAL A 33 28.57 -29.17 1.48
C VAL A 33 28.08 -29.94 2.70
N VAL A 34 26.78 -29.87 3.01
CA VAL A 34 26.21 -30.53 4.20
C VAL A 34 26.07 -32.04 3.98
N GLY A 35 25.68 -32.45 2.76
CA GLY A 35 25.42 -33.82 2.38
C GLY A 35 26.67 -34.70 2.34
N THR A 36 27.84 -34.15 1.99
CA THR A 36 29.11 -34.89 2.03
C THR A 36 29.58 -35.16 3.45
N ASN A 37 29.28 -34.28 4.41
CA ASN A 37 29.68 -34.44 5.81
C ASN A 37 28.72 -35.33 6.62
N LEU A 38 27.41 -35.21 6.38
CA LEU A 38 26.38 -35.81 7.23
C LEU A 38 25.54 -36.90 6.54
N GLY A 39 25.83 -37.18 5.28
CA GLY A 39 25.10 -38.09 4.43
C GLY A 39 23.89 -37.45 3.75
N ALA A 40 23.53 -37.97 2.57
CA ALA A 40 22.52 -37.41 1.67
C ALA A 40 21.15 -37.15 2.35
N ARG A 41 20.65 -38.10 3.13
CA ARG A 41 19.32 -38.00 3.76
C ARG A 41 19.25 -36.96 4.89
N LEU A 42 20.26 -36.92 5.78
CA LEU A 42 20.29 -35.90 6.83
C LEU A 42 20.56 -34.52 6.22
N GLY A 43 21.54 -34.44 5.32
CA GLY A 43 21.90 -33.19 4.67
C GLY A 43 20.73 -32.55 3.95
N PHE A 44 19.90 -33.35 3.26
CA PHE A 44 18.67 -32.85 2.62
C PHE A 44 17.70 -32.23 3.62
N LEU A 45 17.40 -32.91 4.73
CA LEU A 45 16.46 -32.41 5.75
C LEU A 45 16.96 -31.12 6.41
N ILE A 46 18.28 -31.03 6.68
CA ILE A 46 18.89 -29.84 7.27
C ILE A 46 18.82 -28.65 6.30
N VAL A 47 19.18 -28.86 5.04
CA VAL A 47 19.17 -27.79 4.03
C VAL A 47 17.75 -27.32 3.76
N LEU A 48 16.79 -28.25 3.68
CA LEU A 48 15.37 -27.91 3.52
C LEU A 48 14.84 -27.12 4.74
N ALA A 49 15.21 -27.52 5.95
CA ALA A 49 14.86 -26.76 7.16
C ALA A 49 15.49 -25.36 7.13
N GLY A 50 16.77 -25.26 6.76
CA GLY A 50 17.47 -23.97 6.61
C GLY A 50 16.79 -23.05 5.59
N LEU A 51 16.38 -23.58 4.45
CA LEU A 51 15.66 -22.81 3.42
C LEU A 51 14.33 -22.26 3.95
N PHE A 52 13.50 -23.09 4.60
CA PHE A 52 12.23 -22.62 5.15
C PHE A 52 12.40 -21.68 6.34
N GLY A 53 13.44 -21.88 7.16
CA GLY A 53 13.83 -20.93 8.21
C GLY A 53 14.24 -19.58 7.64
N TRP A 54 15.01 -19.56 6.56
CA TRP A 54 15.37 -18.34 5.84
C TRP A 54 14.17 -17.66 5.17
N MET A 55 13.27 -18.44 4.56
CA MET A 55 12.02 -17.91 3.99
C MET A 55 11.11 -17.30 5.07
N ALA A 56 11.06 -17.91 6.27
CA ALA A 56 10.29 -17.38 7.39
C ALA A 56 10.87 -16.05 7.91
N THR A 57 12.19 -15.92 8.01
CA THR A 57 12.82 -14.66 8.44
C THR A 57 12.67 -13.56 7.41
N MET A 58 12.86 -13.86 6.12
CA MET A 58 12.61 -12.89 5.04
C MET A 58 11.14 -12.49 4.96
N GLY A 59 10.23 -13.46 5.08
CA GLY A 59 8.79 -13.20 5.16
C GLY A 59 8.45 -12.25 6.31
N ALA A 60 9.02 -12.47 7.50
CA ALA A 60 8.78 -11.62 8.66
C ALA A 60 9.28 -10.17 8.45
N ILE A 61 10.44 -10.00 7.81
CA ILE A 61 10.96 -8.67 7.42
C ILE A 61 10.03 -8.01 6.40
N TRP A 62 9.63 -8.75 5.37
CA TRP A 62 8.73 -8.26 4.31
C TRP A 62 7.36 -7.88 4.86
N TRP A 63 6.83 -8.66 5.80
CA TRP A 63 5.59 -8.37 6.49
C TRP A 63 5.72 -7.08 7.32
N THR A 64 6.77 -6.95 8.12
CA THR A 64 6.98 -5.80 9.01
C THR A 64 7.12 -4.49 8.22
N TYR A 65 7.96 -4.48 7.19
CA TYR A 65 8.25 -3.26 6.42
C TYR A 65 7.32 -3.06 5.22
N GLY A 66 6.52 -4.07 4.85
CA GLY A 66 5.71 -4.02 3.62
C GLY A 66 6.56 -3.90 2.35
N ILE A 67 7.71 -4.60 2.33
CA ILE A 67 8.64 -4.69 1.20
C ILE A 67 8.64 -6.12 0.61
N GLY A 68 9.27 -6.32 -0.55
CA GLY A 68 9.31 -7.62 -1.22
C GLY A 68 8.09 -7.86 -2.11
N LEU A 69 7.49 -9.05 -2.03
CA LEU A 69 6.26 -9.37 -2.75
C LEU A 69 5.07 -8.66 -2.09
N LYS A 70 4.67 -7.52 -2.66
CA LYS A 70 3.57 -6.71 -2.17
C LYS A 70 2.26 -7.08 -2.87
N GLY A 71 1.16 -6.97 -2.12
CA GLY A 71 -0.18 -6.98 -2.70
C GLY A 71 -0.54 -5.62 -3.31
N ARG A 72 -1.84 -5.37 -3.49
CA ARG A 72 -2.33 -4.11 -4.03
C ARG A 72 -1.95 -2.94 -3.12
N GLU A 73 -1.35 -1.92 -3.71
CA GLU A 73 -0.98 -0.70 -3.00
C GLU A 73 -2.23 0.13 -2.66
N PRO A 74 -2.18 0.96 -1.61
CA PRO A 74 -3.30 1.79 -1.22
C PRO A 74 -3.58 2.86 -2.27
N THR A 75 -4.82 2.95 -2.72
CA THR A 75 -5.28 3.93 -3.71
C THR A 75 -6.51 4.68 -3.20
N TRP A 76 -6.69 5.91 -3.67
CA TRP A 76 -7.93 6.64 -3.45
C TRP A 76 -8.97 6.09 -4.42
N GLN A 77 -10.17 5.84 -3.91
CA GLN A 77 -11.30 5.39 -4.69
C GLN A 77 -12.48 6.34 -4.48
N PRO A 78 -13.40 6.42 -5.45
CA PRO A 78 -14.69 7.08 -5.29
C PRO A 78 -15.40 6.66 -4.00
N ALA A 79 -15.97 7.63 -3.28
CA ALA A 79 -16.77 7.33 -2.11
C ALA A 79 -18.24 7.08 -2.46
N GLU A 80 -18.81 6.01 -1.90
CA GLU A 80 -20.25 5.80 -1.86
C GLU A 80 -20.83 6.54 -0.64
N PRO A 81 -22.04 7.15 -0.71
CA PRO A 81 -23.03 7.07 -1.79
C PRO A 81 -22.86 8.09 -2.92
N VAL A 82 -22.10 9.17 -2.73
CA VAL A 82 -21.92 10.25 -3.73
C VAL A 82 -20.45 10.64 -3.85
N THR A 83 -19.87 10.43 -5.03
CA THR A 83 -18.48 10.77 -5.35
C THR A 83 -18.30 12.24 -5.69
N ILE A 84 -19.24 12.82 -6.46
CA ILE A 84 -19.15 14.21 -6.93
C ILE A 84 -20.36 14.98 -6.43
N VAL A 85 -20.10 15.90 -5.52
CA VAL A 85 -21.09 16.84 -5.00
C VAL A 85 -20.96 18.13 -5.78
N ARG A 86 -21.97 18.44 -6.61
CA ARG A 86 -21.92 19.58 -7.55
C ARG A 86 -22.15 20.94 -6.89
N GLU A 87 -22.64 20.96 -5.65
CA GLU A 87 -23.01 22.17 -4.93
C GLU A 87 -22.84 21.98 -3.42
N ALA A 88 -22.39 23.01 -2.69
CA ALA A 88 -22.12 22.90 -1.25
C ALA A 88 -23.37 22.56 -0.42
N SER A 89 -24.57 22.93 -0.88
CA SER A 89 -25.85 22.61 -0.25
C SER A 89 -26.13 21.10 -0.20
N LEU A 90 -25.58 20.36 -1.17
CA LEU A 90 -25.76 18.92 -1.33
C LEU A 90 -24.79 18.10 -0.46
N LEU A 91 -23.85 18.73 0.24
CA LEU A 91 -22.92 18.04 1.13
C LEU A 91 -23.63 17.34 2.30
N ASN A 92 -24.74 17.90 2.79
CA ASN A 92 -25.56 17.23 3.81
C ASN A 92 -26.27 16.00 3.23
N ASN A 93 -26.88 16.13 2.05
CA ASN A 93 -27.51 15.00 1.36
C ASN A 93 -26.53 13.87 1.01
N ALA A 94 -25.25 14.19 0.87
CA ALA A 94 -24.16 13.23 0.66
C ALA A 94 -23.62 12.61 1.97
N GLU A 95 -24.22 12.92 3.12
CA GLU A 95 -23.78 12.48 4.46
C GLU A 95 -22.34 12.90 4.82
N ILE A 96 -21.79 13.89 4.12
CA ILE A 96 -20.45 14.46 4.36
C ILE A 96 -20.54 15.48 5.51
N LEU A 97 -21.67 16.19 5.56
CA LEU A 97 -22.01 17.14 6.62
C LEU A 97 -23.27 16.71 7.37
N GLU A 98 -23.26 16.83 8.69
CA GLU A 98 -24.41 16.54 9.54
C GLU A 98 -25.39 17.72 9.58
N LEU A 99 -24.88 18.96 9.56
CA LEU A 99 -25.71 20.16 9.61
C LEU A 99 -26.00 20.74 8.20
N PRO A 100 -27.23 21.19 7.93
CA PRO A 100 -27.55 21.80 6.64
C PRO A 100 -26.90 23.18 6.51
N LEU A 101 -26.26 23.44 5.36
CA LEU A 101 -25.76 24.78 5.02
C LEU A 101 -26.85 25.63 4.37
N THR A 102 -27.05 26.83 4.90
CA THR A 102 -27.81 27.89 4.21
C THR A 102 -26.87 28.73 3.36
N LEU A 103 -26.89 28.50 2.05
CA LEU A 103 -26.11 29.27 1.09
C LEU A 103 -26.76 30.64 0.84
N THR A 104 -25.94 31.67 0.66
CA THR A 104 -26.39 33.06 0.45
C THR A 104 -26.41 33.46 -1.02
N GLY A 105 -25.87 32.62 -1.91
CA GLY A 105 -25.83 32.85 -3.36
C GLY A 105 -24.60 33.63 -3.83
N ASP A 106 -23.67 33.92 -2.92
CA ASP A 106 -22.35 34.48 -3.23
C ASP A 106 -21.31 33.37 -3.04
N ILE A 107 -20.78 32.87 -4.16
CA ILE A 107 -19.96 31.66 -4.24
C ILE A 107 -18.69 31.78 -3.38
N ALA A 108 -18.07 32.97 -3.30
CA ALA A 108 -16.87 33.17 -2.49
C ALA A 108 -17.19 33.11 -0.98
N ASN A 109 -18.30 33.71 -0.56
CA ASN A 109 -18.76 33.65 0.82
C ASN A 109 -19.27 32.25 1.19
N ASP A 110 -19.93 31.56 0.26
CA ASP A 110 -20.44 30.21 0.42
C ASP A 110 -19.30 29.18 0.57
N ALA A 111 -18.20 29.33 -0.17
CA ALA A 111 -16.99 28.51 0.00
C ALA A 111 -16.36 28.70 1.40
N SER A 112 -16.28 29.93 1.90
CA SER A 112 -15.74 30.22 3.24
C SER A 112 -16.64 29.67 4.38
N LYS A 113 -17.96 29.66 4.18
CA LYS A 113 -18.90 29.04 5.12
C LYS A 113 -18.78 27.52 5.10
N THR A 114 -18.60 26.95 3.91
CA THR A 114 -18.43 25.51 3.73
C THR A 114 -17.14 25.01 4.38
N SER A 115 -16.03 25.74 4.22
CA SER A 115 -14.76 25.39 4.86
C SER A 115 -14.85 25.47 6.40
N ALA A 116 -15.53 26.47 6.94
CA ALA A 116 -15.78 26.58 8.39
C ALA A 116 -16.67 25.45 8.91
N ALA A 117 -17.72 25.07 8.17
CA ALA A 117 -18.59 23.96 8.53
C ALA A 117 -17.84 22.62 8.52
N LEU A 118 -17.07 22.34 7.47
CA LEU A 118 -16.24 21.13 7.36
C LEU A 118 -15.27 21.03 8.54
N GLN A 119 -14.57 22.11 8.89
CA GLN A 119 -13.64 22.12 10.02
C GLN A 119 -14.35 21.89 11.36
N SER A 120 -15.56 22.42 11.53
CA SER A 120 -16.35 22.21 12.76
C SER A 120 -16.78 20.75 12.95
N GLU A 121 -16.95 20.01 11.84
CA GLU A 121 -17.30 18.59 11.83
C GLU A 121 -16.08 17.64 11.79
N GLY A 122 -14.89 18.19 12.06
CA GLY A 122 -13.66 17.42 12.23
C GLY A 122 -12.89 17.11 10.94
N TRP A 123 -13.18 17.80 9.83
CA TRP A 123 -12.36 17.73 8.63
C TRP A 123 -11.13 18.63 8.75
N LEU A 124 -9.95 18.07 8.53
CA LEU A 124 -8.69 18.80 8.60
C LEU A 124 -8.32 19.37 7.23
N LEU A 125 -8.20 20.70 7.13
CA LEU A 125 -7.71 21.35 5.92
C LEU A 125 -6.21 21.10 5.76
N LEU A 126 -5.81 20.52 4.63
CA LEU A 126 -4.41 20.29 4.30
C LEU A 126 -3.77 21.55 3.73
N GLU A 127 -2.58 21.90 4.21
CA GLU A 127 -1.79 22.99 3.67
C GLU A 127 -1.25 22.66 2.26
N GLU A 128 -0.92 23.69 1.48
CA GLU A 128 -0.38 23.51 0.12
C GLU A 128 0.96 22.75 0.10
N SER A 129 1.71 22.79 1.20
CA SER A 129 3.00 22.14 1.39
C SER A 129 2.89 20.65 1.73
N ASP A 130 1.72 20.15 2.14
CA ASP A 130 1.55 18.77 2.58
C ASP A 130 1.54 17.81 1.37
N PRO A 131 2.43 16.80 1.32
CA PRO A 131 2.42 15.78 0.28
C PRO A 131 1.07 15.06 0.11
N ARG A 132 0.27 14.94 1.17
CA ARG A 132 -1.07 14.31 1.12
C ARG A 132 -2.01 15.05 0.19
N ARG A 133 -1.93 16.39 0.16
CA ARG A 133 -2.73 17.24 -0.73
C ARG A 133 -2.45 16.88 -2.19
N GLY A 134 -1.17 16.79 -2.57
CA GLY A 134 -0.79 16.45 -3.94
C GLY A 134 -1.28 15.08 -4.40
N GLN A 135 -1.25 14.08 -3.50
CA GLN A 135 -1.77 12.74 -3.80
C GLN A 135 -3.31 12.71 -3.96
N ALA A 136 -4.02 13.46 -3.12
CA ALA A 136 -5.48 13.57 -3.20
C ALA A 136 -5.91 14.31 -4.48
N VAL A 137 -5.24 15.41 -4.83
CA VAL A 137 -5.53 16.17 -6.07
C VAL A 137 -5.29 15.30 -7.31
N ALA A 138 -4.17 14.59 -7.38
CA ALA A 138 -3.89 13.71 -8.51
C ALA A 138 -4.92 12.58 -8.66
N ALA A 139 -5.40 12.02 -7.54
CA ALA A 139 -6.44 11.01 -7.57
C ALA A 139 -7.82 11.58 -7.93
N SER A 140 -8.18 12.77 -7.45
CA SER A 140 -9.41 13.44 -7.88
C SER A 140 -9.38 13.72 -9.39
N ASP A 141 -8.23 14.14 -9.93
CA ASP A 141 -8.10 14.39 -11.36
C ASP A 141 -8.38 13.15 -12.19
N GLU A 142 -7.89 11.99 -11.76
CA GLU A 142 -8.17 10.72 -12.42
C GLU A 142 -9.67 10.38 -12.39
N ILE A 143 -10.33 10.56 -11.25
CA ILE A 143 -11.77 10.27 -11.08
C ILE A 143 -12.62 11.21 -11.96
N ILE A 144 -12.33 12.52 -11.96
CA ILE A 144 -13.06 13.50 -12.77
C ILE A 144 -12.97 13.16 -14.26
N GLN A 145 -11.76 12.85 -14.73
CA GLN A 145 -11.49 12.69 -16.15
C GLN A 145 -11.91 11.32 -16.69
N ARG A 146 -11.69 10.24 -15.93
CA ARG A 146 -11.91 8.87 -16.40
C ARG A 146 -13.25 8.27 -16.01
N GLU A 147 -13.76 8.62 -14.84
CA GLU A 147 -14.94 7.96 -14.28
C GLU A 147 -16.20 8.80 -14.43
N ALA A 148 -16.09 10.12 -14.20
CA ALA A 148 -17.21 11.02 -14.38
C ALA A 148 -17.33 11.59 -15.80
N GLU A 149 -16.23 11.67 -16.56
CA GLU A 149 -16.15 12.31 -17.89
C GLU A 149 -16.78 13.73 -17.95
N GLU A 150 -16.87 14.43 -16.81
CA GLU A 150 -17.64 15.68 -16.70
C GLU A 150 -16.83 16.94 -17.02
N LEU A 151 -15.51 16.91 -16.82
CA LEU A 151 -14.62 18.06 -17.00
C LEU A 151 -13.33 17.62 -17.72
N VAL A 152 -12.91 18.41 -18.71
CA VAL A 152 -11.68 18.15 -19.45
C VAL A 152 -10.47 18.68 -18.67
N ALA A 153 -9.33 18.00 -18.79
CA ALA A 153 -8.08 18.45 -18.20
C ALA A 153 -7.76 19.90 -18.59
N GLY A 154 -7.61 20.78 -17.60
CA GLY A 154 -7.31 22.20 -17.79
C GLY A 154 -8.51 23.15 -17.66
N GLU A 155 -9.73 22.64 -17.52
CA GLU A 155 -10.95 23.44 -17.32
C GLU A 155 -11.32 23.63 -15.84
N TYR A 156 -10.50 23.16 -14.92
CA TYR A 156 -10.77 23.21 -13.49
C TYR A 156 -9.48 23.37 -12.67
N LEU A 157 -9.63 23.90 -11.44
CA LEU A 157 -8.55 24.11 -10.49
C LEU A 157 -8.95 23.53 -9.12
N SER A 158 -8.06 22.75 -8.50
CA SER A 158 -8.22 22.28 -7.13
C SER A 158 -7.79 23.37 -6.14
N LEU A 159 -8.72 23.80 -5.30
CA LEU A 159 -8.49 24.89 -4.34
C LEU A 159 -8.05 24.34 -2.99
N ALA A 160 -8.90 23.53 -2.37
CA ALA A 160 -8.71 22.99 -1.02
C ALA A 160 -8.82 21.47 -1.00
N VAL A 161 -8.11 20.85 -0.06
CA VAL A 161 -8.25 19.43 0.24
C VAL A 161 -8.46 19.26 1.72
N TYR A 162 -9.50 18.52 2.08
CA TYR A 162 -9.83 18.19 3.45
C TYR A 162 -9.61 16.69 3.69
N ASP A 163 -9.10 16.36 4.87
CA ASP A 163 -8.78 15.01 5.29
C ASP A 163 -9.57 14.65 6.56
N LYS A 164 -10.18 13.46 6.61
CA LYS A 164 -10.91 12.95 7.79
C LYS A 164 -10.64 11.47 8.02
N GLY A 165 -10.31 11.11 9.26
CA GLY A 165 -10.14 9.73 9.69
C GLY A 165 -8.72 9.18 9.46
N GLY A 166 -8.62 7.90 9.11
CA GLY A 166 -7.32 7.22 8.88
C GLY A 166 -6.55 6.81 10.14
N GLU A 167 -7.19 6.88 11.31
CA GLU A 167 -6.60 6.36 12.54
C GLU A 167 -6.44 4.84 12.49
N ARG A 168 -5.25 4.35 12.87
CA ARG A 168 -4.94 2.92 12.98
C ARG A 168 -4.87 2.48 14.44
N TRP A 169 -5.27 1.24 14.73
CA TRP A 169 -5.21 0.64 16.05
C TRP A 169 -5.03 -0.89 15.97
N PRO A 170 -4.53 -1.56 17.02
CA PRO A 170 -3.91 -1.02 18.23
C PRO A 170 -2.49 -0.49 17.96
N LYS A 171 -2.16 0.69 18.49
CA LYS A 171 -0.81 1.24 18.45
C LYS A 171 -0.09 0.88 19.73
N ILE A 172 1.11 0.30 19.62
CA ILE A 172 1.98 0.06 20.79
C ILE A 172 2.69 1.36 21.20
N ASN A 173 3.05 2.19 20.21
CA ASN A 173 3.56 3.54 20.38
C ASN A 173 3.32 4.34 19.08
N GLU A 174 3.48 5.67 19.09
CA GLU A 174 3.39 6.55 17.90
C GLU A 174 4.37 6.13 16.79
N SER A 175 5.54 5.59 17.15
CA SER A 175 6.59 5.16 16.22
C SER A 175 6.56 3.68 15.84
N LEU A 176 5.90 2.82 16.64
CA LEU A 176 5.84 1.37 16.44
C LEU A 176 4.43 0.97 15.99
N ASP A 177 4.09 1.36 14.76
CA ASP A 177 2.78 1.14 14.11
C ASP A 177 2.66 -0.26 13.44
N PHE A 178 3.61 -1.17 13.70
CA PHE A 178 3.68 -2.46 13.00
C PHE A 178 2.52 -3.42 13.32
N VAL A 179 1.90 -3.23 14.48
CA VAL A 179 0.82 -4.08 15.03
C VAL A 179 -0.57 -3.44 14.83
N ALA A 180 -0.64 -2.28 14.17
CA ALA A 180 -1.90 -1.63 13.88
C ALA A 180 -2.59 -2.30 12.67
N PHE A 181 -3.35 -3.35 12.96
CA PHE A 181 -4.05 -4.15 11.95
C PHE A 181 -5.40 -3.55 11.54
N PHE A 182 -6.03 -2.77 12.42
CA PHE A 182 -7.32 -2.17 12.17
C PHE A 182 -7.16 -0.69 11.87
N HIS A 183 -8.05 -0.17 11.03
CA HIS A 183 -8.08 1.23 10.67
C HIS A 183 -9.52 1.70 10.63
N LYS A 184 -9.75 2.97 11.01
CA LYS A 184 -10.97 3.66 10.66
C LYS A 184 -10.93 4.01 9.16
N PRO A 185 -12.08 4.14 8.51
CA PRO A 185 -12.12 4.64 7.14
C PRO A 185 -11.43 6.02 7.07
N HIS A 186 -10.75 6.26 5.96
CA HIS A 186 -9.99 7.47 5.70
C HIS A 186 -10.59 8.12 4.48
N PHE A 187 -11.13 9.32 4.67
CA PHE A 187 -11.81 10.08 3.63
C PHE A 187 -10.98 11.30 3.28
N ALA A 188 -10.99 11.67 2.00
CA ALA A 188 -10.54 12.97 1.56
C ALA A 188 -11.65 13.65 0.75
N LEU A 189 -11.71 14.97 0.86
CA LEU A 189 -12.64 15.82 0.12
C LEU A 189 -11.81 16.86 -0.65
N VAL A 190 -11.87 16.83 -1.97
CA VAL A 190 -11.16 17.81 -2.82
C VAL A 190 -12.18 18.80 -3.37
N GLU A 191 -11.94 20.08 -3.09
CA GLU A 191 -12.72 21.19 -3.63
C GLU A 191 -12.13 21.63 -4.97
N VAL A 192 -12.96 21.55 -6.02
CA VAL A 192 -12.61 21.86 -7.39
C VAL A 192 -13.52 22.94 -7.91
N ALA A 193 -12.95 24.00 -8.47
CA ALA A 193 -13.69 25.07 -9.12
C ALA A 193 -13.40 25.08 -10.63
N PRO A 194 -14.43 25.25 -11.49
CA PRO A 194 -14.22 25.39 -12.92
C PRO A 194 -13.46 26.69 -13.23
N VAL A 195 -12.71 26.68 -14.33
CA VAL A 195 -11.84 27.77 -14.77
C VAL A 195 -12.39 28.36 -16.06
N LEU A 196 -12.31 29.68 -16.19
CA LEU A 196 -12.70 30.35 -17.42
C LEU A 196 -11.83 29.91 -18.60
N PRO A 197 -12.40 29.62 -19.79
CA PRO A 197 -11.63 29.17 -20.94
C PRO A 197 -10.64 30.27 -21.37
N GLN A 198 -9.35 29.97 -21.30
CA GLN A 198 -8.29 30.92 -21.64
C GLN A 198 -7.81 30.69 -23.06
N ARG A 199 -7.64 31.78 -23.81
CA ARG A 199 -7.10 31.72 -25.17
C ARG A 199 -5.62 31.42 -25.12
N THR A 200 -5.21 30.32 -25.75
CA THR A 200 -3.80 29.97 -25.94
C THR A 200 -3.27 30.65 -27.20
N GLU A 201 -2.44 31.68 -27.05
CA GLU A 201 -1.72 32.29 -28.16
C GLU A 201 -0.44 31.49 -28.45
N PRO A 202 -0.19 31.04 -29.70
CA PRO A 202 1.03 30.32 -30.04
C PRO A 202 2.29 31.13 -29.71
N GLY A 203 3.20 30.55 -28.92
CA GLY A 203 4.49 31.17 -28.56
C GLY A 203 4.50 31.99 -27.26
N ARG A 204 3.36 32.15 -26.57
CA ARG A 204 3.31 32.73 -25.22
C ARG A 204 2.99 31.66 -24.19
N ALA A 205 3.56 31.76 -22.99
CA ALA A 205 3.17 30.90 -21.87
C ALA A 205 1.65 31.06 -21.62
N PRO A 206 0.91 29.96 -21.37
CA PRO A 206 -0.50 30.03 -21.01
C PRO A 206 -0.71 31.03 -19.86
N ALA A 207 -1.80 31.81 -19.95
CA ALA A 207 -2.17 32.67 -18.84
C ALA A 207 -2.45 31.80 -17.59
N ARG A 208 -2.31 32.40 -16.40
CA ARG A 208 -2.64 31.69 -15.16
C ARG A 208 -4.14 31.43 -15.14
N PRO A 209 -4.59 30.19 -14.87
CA PRO A 209 -6.01 29.86 -14.79
C PRO A 209 -6.71 30.76 -13.76
N VAL A 210 -7.86 31.32 -14.14
CA VAL A 210 -8.71 32.17 -13.28
C VAL A 210 -10.02 31.42 -13.06
N VAL A 211 -10.36 31.21 -11.78
CA VAL A 211 -11.58 30.52 -11.36
C VAL A 211 -12.82 31.26 -11.86
N ASP A 212 -13.76 30.52 -12.42
CA ASP A 212 -15.07 31.03 -12.81
C ASP A 212 -15.97 31.18 -11.59
N THR A 213 -16.19 32.42 -11.14
CA THR A 213 -17.04 32.74 -9.99
C THR A 213 -18.54 32.69 -10.32
N THR A 214 -18.94 32.25 -11.52
CA THR A 214 -20.35 32.11 -11.90
C THR A 214 -20.89 30.69 -11.70
N GLN A 215 -20.01 29.71 -11.57
CA GLN A 215 -20.36 28.31 -11.38
C GLN A 215 -20.06 27.86 -9.95
N PRO A 216 -20.89 26.98 -9.36
CA PRO A 216 -20.65 26.47 -8.01
C PRO A 216 -19.39 25.62 -7.94
N HIS A 217 -18.74 25.65 -6.78
CA HIS A 217 -17.61 24.76 -6.49
C HIS A 217 -18.13 23.32 -6.35
N ARG A 218 -17.37 22.38 -6.90
CA ARG A 218 -17.64 20.94 -6.82
C ARG A 218 -16.75 20.31 -5.76
N TYR A 219 -17.29 19.36 -5.02
CA TYR A 219 -16.56 18.63 -3.99
C TYR A 219 -16.49 17.16 -4.38
N ILE A 220 -15.27 16.61 -4.37
CA ILE A 220 -15.01 15.23 -4.75
C ILE A 220 -14.69 14.46 -3.49
N HIS A 221 -15.58 13.56 -3.12
CA HIS A 221 -15.46 12.73 -1.96
C HIS A 221 -14.83 11.39 -2.35
N MET A 222 -13.73 11.05 -1.67
CA MET A 222 -12.97 9.84 -1.93
C MET A 222 -12.67 9.09 -0.63
N VAL A 223 -12.67 7.76 -0.71
CA VAL A 223 -12.25 6.84 0.36
C VAL A 223 -10.87 6.29 0.03
N ARG A 224 -10.02 6.18 1.04
CA ARG A 224 -8.75 5.48 0.91
C ARG A 224 -8.99 3.97 1.01
N ASP A 225 -8.86 3.27 -0.11
CA ASP A 225 -8.70 1.83 -0.07
C ASP A 225 -7.25 1.51 0.30
N LEU A 226 -7.04 0.87 1.45
CA LEU A 226 -5.70 0.51 1.93
C LEU A 226 -5.09 -0.69 1.19
N GLY A 227 -5.90 -1.41 0.42
CA GLY A 227 -5.46 -2.55 -0.39
C GLY A 227 -4.96 -3.72 0.44
N SER A 228 -4.26 -4.64 -0.23
CA SER A 228 -3.76 -5.89 0.34
C SER A 228 -2.23 -5.92 0.50
N LYS A 229 -1.60 -4.76 0.67
CA LYS A 229 -0.14 -4.56 0.59
C LYS A 229 0.69 -5.64 1.29
N ARG A 230 0.28 -6.08 2.49
CA ARG A 230 1.02 -7.05 3.33
C ARG A 230 0.51 -8.50 3.26
N GLN A 231 -0.61 -8.78 2.58
CA GLN A 231 -1.20 -10.12 2.55
C GLN A 231 -0.25 -11.19 1.97
N PRO A 232 0.45 -10.97 0.84
CA PRO A 232 1.33 -12.00 0.30
C PRO A 232 2.49 -12.35 1.23
N ALA A 233 3.09 -11.35 1.89
CA ALA A 233 4.17 -11.56 2.85
C ALA A 233 3.71 -12.36 4.09
N ILE A 234 2.47 -12.14 4.55
CA ILE A 234 1.88 -12.90 5.67
C ILE A 234 1.78 -14.39 5.30
N PHE A 235 1.24 -14.70 4.12
CA PHE A 235 1.09 -16.10 3.69
C PHE A 235 2.43 -16.82 3.55
N ILE A 236 3.45 -16.14 3.02
CA ILE A 236 4.80 -16.69 2.92
C ILE A 236 5.37 -16.95 4.31
N THR A 237 5.27 -16.00 5.23
CA THR A 237 5.79 -16.12 6.60
C THR A 237 5.15 -17.29 7.34
N ILE A 238 3.82 -17.36 7.34
CA ILE A 238 3.08 -18.40 8.07
C ILE A 238 3.34 -19.77 7.42
N GLY A 239 3.23 -19.87 6.10
CA GLY A 239 3.45 -21.13 5.37
C GLY A 239 4.86 -21.68 5.57
N SER A 240 5.88 -20.83 5.45
CA SER A 240 7.27 -21.23 5.67
C SER A 240 7.58 -21.56 7.13
N SER A 241 7.02 -20.81 8.09
CA SER A 241 7.19 -21.09 9.52
C SER A 241 6.60 -22.44 9.92
N ILE A 242 5.43 -22.81 9.39
CA ILE A 242 4.83 -24.13 9.65
C ILE A 242 5.73 -25.24 9.13
N ILE A 243 6.21 -25.13 7.89
CA ILE A 243 7.08 -26.16 7.29
C ILE A 243 8.41 -26.24 8.04
N PHE A 244 9.00 -25.11 8.41
CA PHE A 244 10.21 -25.04 9.21
C PHE A 244 10.06 -25.79 10.55
N LEU A 245 9.01 -25.50 11.30
CA LEU A 245 8.76 -26.15 12.60
C LEU A 245 8.51 -27.66 12.46
N LEU A 246 7.82 -28.09 11.40
CA LEU A 246 7.63 -29.52 11.10
C LEU A 246 8.97 -30.22 10.81
N LEU A 247 9.85 -29.59 10.03
CA LEU A 247 11.18 -30.14 9.73
C LEU A 247 12.08 -30.18 10.97
N CYS A 248 12.09 -29.12 11.78
CA CYS A 248 12.77 -29.11 13.07
C CYS A 248 12.27 -30.22 14.00
N ARG A 249 10.96 -30.48 14.02
CA ARG A 249 10.39 -31.58 14.80
C ARG A 249 10.84 -32.95 14.31
N ILE A 250 10.93 -33.16 12.99
CA ILE A 250 11.43 -34.42 12.42
C ILE A 250 12.92 -34.63 12.77
N LEU A 251 13.73 -33.58 12.61
CA LEU A 251 15.15 -33.62 12.98
C LEU A 251 15.34 -33.90 14.47
N HIS A 252 14.56 -33.23 15.33
CA HIS A 252 14.61 -33.44 16.77
C HIS A 252 14.25 -34.88 17.16
N ARG A 253 13.18 -35.45 16.59
CA ARG A 253 12.80 -36.85 16.82
C ARG A 253 13.90 -37.82 16.39
N ARG A 254 14.56 -37.53 15.27
CA ARG A 254 15.69 -38.35 14.80
C ARG A 254 16.84 -38.34 15.79
N ASP A 255 17.21 -37.16 16.29
CA ASP A 255 18.32 -37.04 17.25
C ASP A 255 18.03 -37.77 18.56
N LEU A 256 16.78 -37.71 19.05
CA LEU A 256 16.35 -38.48 20.21
C LEU A 256 16.47 -39.99 19.98
N ASN A 257 16.03 -40.49 18.83
CA ASN A 257 16.15 -41.91 18.49
C ASN A 257 17.62 -42.34 18.37
N LEU A 258 18.48 -41.49 17.82
CA LEU A 258 19.92 -41.75 17.73
C LEU A 258 20.56 -41.84 19.13
N GLN A 259 20.20 -40.92 20.04
CA GLN A 259 20.69 -40.96 21.42
C GLN A 259 20.25 -42.23 22.15
N GLN A 260 18.99 -42.66 21.98
CA GLN A 260 18.50 -43.92 22.55
C GLN A 260 19.32 -45.12 22.05
N ASN A 261 19.51 -45.24 20.73
CA ASN A 261 20.28 -46.33 20.14
C ASN A 261 21.74 -46.35 20.61
N LEU A 262 22.37 -45.17 20.76
CA LEU A 262 23.74 -45.06 21.27
C LEU A 262 23.84 -45.48 22.74
N ASN A 263 22.85 -45.12 23.56
CA ASN A 263 22.80 -45.52 24.96
C ASN A 263 22.59 -47.03 25.13
N GLU A 264 21.76 -47.65 24.30
CA GLU A 264 21.57 -49.12 24.28
C GLU A 264 22.82 -49.88 23.85
N GLN A 265 23.63 -49.29 22.95
CA GLN A 265 24.87 -49.90 22.44
C GLN A 265 26.08 -49.67 23.35
N SER A 266 26.07 -48.65 24.22
CA SER A 266 27.11 -48.50 25.21
C SER A 266 26.97 -49.64 26.23
N PRO A 267 27.92 -50.59 26.35
CA PRO A 267 27.82 -51.62 27.37
C PRO A 267 27.74 -50.91 28.71
N ALA A 268 26.78 -51.31 29.54
CA ALA A 268 26.69 -50.87 30.93
C ALA A 268 28.11 -50.90 31.51
N LYS A 269 28.62 -49.74 31.93
CA LYS A 269 29.92 -49.66 32.59
C LYS A 269 29.91 -50.69 33.72
N ALA A 270 30.72 -51.74 33.54
CA ALA A 270 31.01 -52.73 34.56
C ALA A 270 31.67 -52.06 35.77
#